data_AF-A0A1H3KET4-F1
#
_entry.id   AF-A0A1H3KET4-F1
#
_cell.length_a   1.000
_cell.length_b   1.000
_cell.length_c   1.000
_cell.angle_alpha   90.00
_cell.angle_beta   90.00
_cell.angle_gamma   90.00
#
_symmetry.space_group_name_H-M   'P 1'
#
loop_
_entity.id
_entity.type
_entity.pdbx_description
1 polymer ?
#
loop_
_entity_poly.entity_id
_entity_poly.type
_entity_poly.pdbx_seq_one_letter_code
_entity_poly.pdbx_strand_id
1 'polypeptide(L)' 'MQPNIRAFFDPATWTGTYGVFDERSGGCAIIDPVLDYVPIASRTKAVSADKLITIITEQHLTVNQTKAR' A
#
# COMPACT_ATOMS: atom_id res chain seq x y z
N MET A 1 -3.97 15.44 15.61
CA MET A 1 -3.39 14.26 14.94
C MET A 1 -3.41 14.57 13.46
N GLN A 2 -2.25 14.72 12.83
CA GLN A 2 -2.15 14.97 11.39
C GLN A 2 -1.72 13.66 10.73
N PRO A 3 -2.51 13.08 9.82
CA PRO A 3 -2.13 11.84 9.15
C PRO A 3 -1.03 12.12 8.13
N ASN A 4 -0.05 11.23 8.06
CA ASN A 4 0.94 11.21 7.00
C ASN A 4 0.42 10.37 5.83
N ILE A 5 0.63 10.87 4.62
CA ILE A 5 0.12 10.25 3.39
C ILE A 5 1.30 9.97 2.47
N ARG A 6 1.42 8.71 2.04
CA ARG A 6 2.35 8.28 1.00
C ARG A 6 1.58 7.78 -0.21
N ALA A 7 1.81 8.40 -1.37
CA ALA A 7 1.17 8.00 -2.62
C ALA A 7 2.15 7.22 -3.50
N PHE A 8 1.65 6.20 -4.17
CA PHE A 8 2.34 5.41 -5.17
C PHE A 8 1.49 5.35 -6.43
N PHE A 9 2.11 5.63 -7.57
CA PHE A 9 1.43 5.55 -8.86
C PHE A 9 1.91 4.29 -9.61
N ASP A 10 0.96 3.46 -10.01
CA ASP A 10 1.22 2.35 -10.93
C ASP A 10 0.92 2.79 -12.36
N PRO A 11 1.93 2.98 -13.23
CA PRO A 11 1.72 3.37 -14.61
C PRO A 11 1.11 2.27 -15.48
N ALA A 12 1.16 0.99 -15.04
CA ALA A 12 0.60 -0.11 -15.81
C ALA A 12 -0.94 -0.09 -15.81
N THR A 13 -1.54 0.30 -14.69
CA THR A 13 -3.01 0.38 -14.52
C THR A 13 -3.54 1.80 -14.35
N TRP A 14 -2.67 2.80 -14.26
CA TRP A 14 -3.01 4.18 -13.89
C TRP A 14 -3.66 4.32 -12.51
N THR A 15 -3.34 3.38 -11.60
CA THR A 15 -3.90 3.36 -10.25
C THR A 15 -3.03 4.18 -9.30
N GLY A 16 -3.69 4.93 -8.41
CA GLY A 16 -3.06 5.60 -7.29
C GLY A 16 -3.31 4.82 -6.00
N THR A 17 -2.25 4.23 -5.44
CA THR A 17 -2.30 3.53 -4.16
C THR A 17 -1.80 4.45 -3.04
N TYR A 18 -2.47 4.46 -1.89
CA TYR A 18 -2.12 5.34 -0.78
C TYR A 18 -1.89 4.59 0.52
N GLY A 19 -0.77 4.88 1.20
CA GLY A 19 -0.55 4.54 2.60
C GLY A 19 -0.85 5.75 3.48
N VAL A 20 -1.80 5.61 4.41
CA VAL A 20 -2.16 6.65 5.37
C VAL A 20 -1.82 6.17 6.77
N PHE A 21 -0.98 6.91 7.49
CA PHE A 21 -0.48 6.47 8.79
C PHE A 21 -0.33 7.59 9.81
N ASP A 22 -0.38 7.24 11.08
CA ASP A 22 -0.08 8.12 12.21
C ASP A 22 1.26 7.70 12.83
N GLU A 23 2.26 8.60 12.76
CA GLU A 23 3.59 8.35 13.33
C GLU A 23 3.58 8.19 14.85
N ARG A 24 2.57 8.78 15.54
CA ARG A 24 2.53 8.74 17.00
C ARG A 24 1.96 7.42 17.53
N SER A 25 0.89 6.91 16.92
CA SER A 25 0.28 5.63 17.31
C SER A 25 0.86 4.43 16.56
N GLY A 26 1.55 4.65 15.44
CA GLY A 26 2.05 3.61 14.55
C GLY A 26 0.97 2.95 13.69
N GLY A 27 -0.29 3.42 13.76
CA GLY A 27 -1.38 2.86 12.96
C GLY A 27 -1.25 3.25 11.49
N CYS A 28 -1.52 2.29 10.59
CA CYS A 28 -1.48 2.49 9.14
C CYS A 28 -2.70 1.85 8.45
N ALA A 29 -3.18 2.49 7.39
CA ALA A 29 -4.19 2.00 6.47
C ALA A 29 -3.67 2.09 5.04
N ILE A 30 -4.00 1.09 4.22
CA ILE A 30 -3.66 1.03 2.80
C ILE A 30 -4.96 1.20 2.01
N ILE A 31 -4.96 2.10 1.03
CA ILE A 31 -6.09 2.41 0.17
C ILE A 31 -5.72 2.05 -1.27
N ASP A 32 -6.61 1.29 -1.91
CA ASP A 32 -6.50 0.84 -3.30
C ASP A 32 -5.18 0.10 -3.64
N PRO A 33 -4.87 -1.00 -2.93
CA PRO A 33 -3.64 -1.75 -3.17
C PRO A 33 -3.66 -2.47 -4.53
N VAL A 34 -2.56 -2.35 -5.28
CA VAL A 34 -2.38 -3.04 -6.57
C VAL A 34 -1.60 -4.33 -6.40
N LEU A 35 -2.16 -5.43 -6.90
CA LEU A 35 -1.43 -6.66 -7.20
C LEU A 35 -1.12 -6.68 -8.70
N ASP A 36 0.16 -6.63 -9.05
CA ASP A 36 0.56 -6.54 -10.45
C ASP A 36 0.20 -7.83 -11.21
N TYR A 37 -0.23 -7.70 -12.46
CA TYR A 37 -0.57 -8.81 -13.33
C TYR A 37 0.16 -8.72 -14.67
N VAL A 38 0.73 -9.84 -15.12
CA VAL A 38 1.42 -9.98 -16.41
C VAL A 38 0.53 -10.85 -17.32
N PRO A 39 -0.25 -10.25 -18.25
CA PRO A 39 -1.27 -10.98 -19.01
C PRO A 39 -0.71 -12.10 -19.89
N ILE A 40 0.42 -11.86 -20.57
CA ILE A 40 1.00 -12.85 -21.48
C ILE A 40 1.51 -14.11 -20.79
N ALA A 41 1.83 -14.02 -19.49
CA ALA A 41 2.32 -15.13 -18.69
C ALA A 41 1.25 -15.66 -17.73
N SER A 42 0.08 -15.03 -17.64
CA SER A 42 -0.93 -15.28 -16.61
C SER A 42 -0.35 -15.32 -15.20
N ARG A 43 0.60 -14.43 -14.89
CA ARG A 43 1.32 -14.40 -13.60
C ARG A 43 1.00 -13.12 -12.85
N THR A 44 0.91 -13.25 -11.53
CA THR A 44 0.91 -12.10 -10.62
C THR A 44 2.33 -11.76 -10.18
N LYS A 45 2.56 -10.49 -9.86
CA LYS A 45 3.75 -10.02 -9.14
C LYS A 45 3.29 -9.10 -8.01
N ALA A 46 4.10 -8.99 -6.97
CA ALA A 46 3.79 -8.17 -5.79
C ALA A 46 4.65 -6.89 -5.73
N VAL A 47 5.23 -6.44 -6.85
CA VAL A 47 6.20 -5.33 -6.86
C VAL A 47 5.56 -4.03 -6.34
N SER A 48 4.32 -3.75 -6.72
CA SER A 48 3.59 -2.57 -6.25
C SER A 48 3.26 -2.67 -4.75
N ALA A 49 2.85 -3.85 -4.26
CA ALA A 49 2.58 -4.08 -2.85
C ALA A 49 3.85 -4.07 -1.99
N ASP A 50 4.97 -4.60 -2.48
CA ASP A 50 6.25 -4.67 -1.77
C ASP A 50 6.77 -3.28 -1.43
N LYS A 51 6.57 -2.28 -2.31
CA LYS A 51 6.93 -0.88 -2.04
C LYS A 51 6.23 -0.30 -0.80
N LEU A 52 4.95 -0.65 -0.60
CA LEU A 52 4.21 -0.25 0.61
C LEU A 52 4.71 -0.99 1.84
N ILE A 53 4.94 -2.30 1.72
CA ILE A 53 5.40 -3.15 2.82
C ILE A 53 6.76 -2.66 3.33
N THR A 54 7.68 -2.26 2.44
CA THR A 54 8.97 -1.68 2.82
C THR A 54 8.78 -0.46 3.73
N ILE A 55 7.91 0.49 3.36
CA ILE A 55 7.67 1.69 4.18
C ILE A 55 7.05 1.33 5.52
N ILE A 56 6.04 0.46 5.51
CA ILE A 56 5.37 0.00 6.74
C ILE A 56 6.40 -0.62 7.69
N THR A 57 7.31 -1.43 7.16
CA THR A 57 8.34 -2.12 7.94
C THR A 57 9.41 -1.16 8.45
N GLU A 58 9.92 -0.28 7.59
CA GLU A 58 10.96 0.72 7.94
C GLU A 58 10.47 1.71 9.00
N GLN A 59 9.17 2.04 9.00
CA GLN A 59 8.57 2.97 9.94
C GLN A 59 7.91 2.28 11.15
N HIS A 60 8.09 0.95 11.29
CA HIS A 60 7.50 0.16 12.37
C HIS A 60 5.98 0.35 12.53
N LEU A 61 5.28 0.49 11.39
CA LEU A 61 3.85 0.72 11.35
C LEU A 61 3.07 -0.60 11.42
N THR A 62 1.88 -0.55 12.02
CA THR A 62 0.94 -1.66 12.08
C THR A 62 -0.26 -1.38 11.18
N VAL A 63 -0.49 -2.26 10.20
CA VAL A 63 -1.65 -2.13 9.31
C VAL A 63 -2.91 -2.59 10.03
N ASN A 64 -3.82 -1.66 10.26
CA ASN A 64 -5.11 -1.95 10.88
C ASN A 64 -6.10 -2.38 9.80
N GLN A 65 -6.37 -3.68 9.73
CA GLN A 65 -7.37 -4.23 8.82
C GLN A 65 -8.78 -3.91 9.35
N THR A 66 -9.39 -2.84 8.84
CA THR A 66 -10.83 -2.67 9.00
C THR A 66 -11.48 -3.56 7.95
N LYS A 67 -12.12 -4.67 8.36
CA LYS A 67 -12.92 -5.47 7.43
C LYS A 67 -14.00 -4.56 6.85
N ALA A 68 -13.82 -4.13 5.60
CA ALA A 68 -14.91 -3.61 4.80
C ALA A 68 -15.91 -4.77 4.67
N ARG A 69 -17.03 -4.62 5.37
CA ARG A 69 -18.10 -5.62 5.43
C ARG A 69 -18.89 -5.63 4.14
#